data_AF-A0A377XK01-F1
#
_entry.id   AF-A0A377XK01-F1
#
_cell.length_a   1.000
_cell.length_b   1.000
_cell.length_c   1.000
_cell.angle_alpha   90.00
_cell.angle_beta   90.00
_cell.angle_gamma   90.00
#
_symmetry.space_group_name_H-M   'P 1'
#
loop_
_entity.id
_entity.type
_entity.pdbx_description
1 polymer ?
#
loop_
_entity_poly.entity_id
_entity_poly.type
_entity_poly.pdbx_seq_one_letter_code
_entity_poly.pdbx_strand_id
1 'polypeptide(L)'
;MACGVVEAEDIDSGEKFTWKARGLVNATGPWVKQFFDEGMHLRSPYGIRLIKGSHIVVPRVHTQKQAYILQNEDKRIVFVIPWMDEFSIIGHDGRRV
;
A
#
# COMPACT_ATOMS: atom_id res chain seq x y z
N MET A 1 16.30 -18.39 25.00
CA MET A 1 15.74 -17.45 24.02
C MET A 1 15.84 -18.10 22.66
N ALA A 2 14.73 -18.43 22.00
CA ALA A 2 14.76 -18.98 20.65
C ALA A 2 15.28 -17.89 19.70
N CYS A 3 16.30 -18.22 18.92
CA CYS A 3 16.83 -17.35 17.88
C CYS A 3 16.22 -17.82 16.57
N GLY A 4 15.34 -17.02 15.97
CA GLY A 4 14.77 -17.32 14.65
C GLY A 4 15.85 -17.16 13.58
N VAL A 5 15.76 -17.97 12.53
CA VAL A 5 16.55 -17.81 11.30
C VAL A 5 15.66 -17.14 10.25
N VAL A 6 16.22 -16.18 9.51
CA VAL A 6 15.55 -15.51 8.39
C VAL A 6 16.41 -15.70 7.16
N GLU A 7 15.77 -16.09 6.06
CA GLU A 7 16.37 -16.25 4.74
C GLU A 7 15.79 -15.22 3.77
N ALA A 8 16.64 -14.69 2.88
CA ALA A 8 16.23 -13.80 1.80
C ALA A 8 17.06 -14.08 0.54
N GLU A 9 16.53 -13.64 -0.60
CA GLU A 9 17.18 -13.73 -1.89
C GLU A 9 17.17 -12.35 -2.54
N ASP A 10 18.30 -11.92 -3.08
CA ASP A 10 18.39 -10.73 -3.90
C ASP A 10 17.68 -10.93 -5.24
N ILE A 11 16.75 -10.05 -5.58
CA ILE A 11 15.85 -10.25 -6.73
C ILE A 11 16.53 -10.07 -8.09
N ASP A 12 17.72 -9.46 -8.14
CA ASP A 12 18.44 -9.17 -9.39
C ASP A 12 19.54 -10.21 -9.66
N SER A 13 20.27 -10.62 -8.61
CA SER A 13 21.43 -11.51 -8.68
C SER A 13 21.14 -12.95 -8.24
N GLY A 14 20.08 -13.17 -7.46
CA GLY A 14 19.78 -14.46 -6.83
C GLY A 14 20.69 -14.83 -5.65
N GLU A 15 21.53 -13.89 -5.17
CA GLU A 15 22.37 -14.13 -4.00
C GLU A 15 21.49 -14.40 -2.76
N LYS A 16 21.84 -15.44 -1.99
CA LYS A 16 21.09 -15.85 -0.80
C LYS A 16 21.75 -15.35 0.48
N PHE A 17 20.92 -14.87 1.38
CA PHE A 17 21.34 -14.35 2.68
C PHE A 17 20.63 -15.08 3.82
N THR A 18 21.33 -15.21 4.96
CA THR A 18 20.80 -15.85 6.16
C THR A 18 21.23 -15.10 7.41
N TRP A 19 20.28 -14.81 8.28
CA TRP A 19 20.54 -14.13 9.55
C TRP A 19 19.86 -14.82 10.73
N LYS A 20 20.41 -14.59 11.91
CA LYS A 20 19.86 -15.01 13.20
C LYS A 20 19.32 -13.81 13.95
N ALA A 21 18.08 -13.87 14.41
CA ALA A 21 17.40 -12.77 15.10
C ALA A 21 16.71 -13.21 16.41
N ARG A 22 16.68 -12.32 17.41
CA ARG A 22 15.96 -12.54 18.68
C ARG A 22 14.47 -12.22 18.59
N GLY A 23 14.05 -11.52 17.55
CA GLY A 23 12.67 -11.15 17.26
C GLY A 23 12.50 -10.82 15.78
N LEU A 24 11.27 -10.94 15.28
CA LEU A 24 10.91 -10.71 13.90
C LEU A 24 9.64 -9.86 13.85
N VAL A 25 9.62 -8.84 12.98
CA VAL A 25 8.45 -7.98 12.74
C VAL A 25 8.00 -8.18 11.30
N ASN A 26 6.75 -8.60 11.11
CA ASN A 26 6.12 -8.67 9.79
C ASN A 26 5.37 -7.35 9.52
N ALA A 27 5.99 -6.46 8.73
CA ALA A 27 5.44 -5.16 8.33
C ALA A 27 5.24 -5.04 6.80
N THR A 28 4.93 -6.15 6.13
CA THR A 28 4.89 -6.24 4.65
C THR A 28 3.59 -5.70 4.02
N GLY A 29 2.80 -4.88 4.74
CA GLY A 29 1.63 -4.19 4.17
C GLY A 29 0.61 -5.14 3.50
N PRO A 30 0.28 -4.96 2.20
CA PRO A 30 -0.63 -5.85 1.47
C PRO A 30 -0.27 -7.34 1.54
N TRP A 31 1.01 -7.66 1.73
CA TRP A 31 1.54 -9.01 1.77
C TRP A 31 1.58 -9.61 3.19
N VAL A 32 1.11 -8.89 4.22
CA VAL A 32 1.25 -9.33 5.63
C VAL A 32 0.71 -10.74 5.85
N LYS A 33 -0.47 -11.05 5.32
CA LYS A 33 -1.09 -12.38 5.42
C LYS A 33 -0.34 -13.42 4.59
N GLN A 34 0.08 -13.07 3.37
CA GLN A 34 0.84 -13.96 2.51
C GLN A 34 2.16 -14.36 3.17
N PHE A 35 2.86 -13.44 3.82
CA PHE A 35 4.10 -13.72 4.52
C PHE A 35 3.89 -14.66 5.73
N PHE A 36 2.74 -14.58 6.41
CA PHE A 36 2.37 -15.57 7.43
C PHE A 36 2.19 -16.97 6.82
N ASP A 37 1.38 -17.08 5.77
CA ASP A 37 0.96 -18.36 5.20
C ASP A 37 2.11 -19.06 4.45
N GLU A 38 2.87 -18.31 3.65
CA GLU A 38 3.91 -18.83 2.74
C GLU A 38 5.32 -18.70 3.33
N GLY A 39 5.63 -17.57 3.97
CA GLY A 39 6.98 -17.28 4.47
C GLY A 39 7.28 -17.92 5.83
N MET A 40 6.28 -18.05 6.70
CA MET A 40 6.44 -18.62 8.05
C MET A 40 5.67 -19.93 8.25
N HIS A 41 4.76 -20.29 7.35
CA HIS A 41 3.81 -21.39 7.51
C HIS A 41 3.05 -21.34 8.84
N LEU A 42 2.71 -20.12 9.26
CA LEU A 42 1.93 -19.83 10.46
C LEU A 42 0.57 -19.27 10.06
N ARG A 43 -0.46 -19.58 10.85
CA ARG A 43 -1.78 -18.99 10.62
C ARG A 43 -1.75 -17.50 10.98
N SER A 44 -2.05 -16.63 10.01
CA SER A 44 -2.25 -15.20 10.30
C SER A 44 -3.36 -15.01 11.35
N PRO A 45 -3.13 -14.19 12.40
CA PRO A 45 -4.13 -13.95 13.44
C PRO A 45 -5.35 -13.18 12.93
N TYR A 46 -5.21 -12.45 11.82
CA TYR A 46 -6.29 -11.66 11.20
C TYR A 46 -6.32 -11.83 9.67
N GLY A 47 -7.50 -11.62 9.09
CA GLY A 47 -7.64 -11.42 7.66
C GLY A 47 -7.33 -9.97 7.27
N ILE A 48 -6.82 -9.76 6.05
CA ILE A 48 -6.65 -8.43 5.47
C ILE A 48 -7.68 -8.20 4.36
N ARG A 49 -8.20 -6.98 4.27
CA ARG A 49 -9.06 -6.54 3.17
C ARG A 49 -8.29 -5.56 2.30
N LEU A 50 -7.93 -5.98 1.09
CA LEU A 50 -7.31 -5.11 0.11
C LEU A 50 -8.38 -4.23 -0.53
N ILE A 51 -8.16 -2.91 -0.51
CA ILE A 51 -9.02 -1.91 -1.13
C ILE A 51 -8.16 -1.14 -2.12
N LYS A 52 -8.54 -1.15 -3.40
CA LYS A 52 -7.80 -0.44 -4.44
C LYS A 52 -8.32 0.96 -4.59
N GLY A 53 -7.46 1.97 -4.46
CA GLY A 53 -7.69 3.33 -4.91
C GLY A 53 -6.92 3.61 -6.21
N SER A 54 -7.50 4.43 -7.08
CA SER A 54 -6.85 4.92 -8.29
C SER A 54 -7.01 6.43 -8.38
N HIS A 55 -6.09 7.08 -9.09
CA HIS A 55 -6.11 8.51 -9.37
C HIS A 55 -5.82 8.74 -10.86
N ILE A 56 -6.41 9.78 -11.42
CA ILE A 56 -6.07 10.32 -12.75
C ILE A 56 -5.40 11.68 -12.59
N VAL A 57 -4.53 12.02 -13.54
CA VAL A 57 -3.83 13.30 -13.62
C VAL A 57 -4.26 14.00 -14.89
N VAL A 58 -4.66 15.27 -14.76
CA VAL A 58 -5.11 16.12 -15.87
C VAL A 58 -4.44 17.50 -15.79
N PRO A 59 -4.36 18.28 -16.88
CA PRO A 59 -4.00 19.69 -16.81
C PRO A 59 -4.85 20.42 -15.77
N ARG A 60 -4.25 21.39 -15.10
CA ARG A 60 -4.84 22.04 -13.94
C ARG A 60 -6.22 22.62 -14.25
N VAL A 61 -7.22 22.21 -13.47
CA VAL A 61 -8.63 22.55 -13.73
C VAL A 61 -9.00 23.96 -13.24
N HIS A 62 -8.19 24.57 -12.36
CA HIS A 62 -8.36 25.95 -11.88
C HIS A 62 -7.06 26.53 -11.31
N THR A 63 -6.92 27.85 -11.28
CA THR A 63 -5.71 28.54 -10.74
C THR A 63 -5.70 28.69 -9.21
N GLN A 64 -6.77 28.31 -8.51
CA GLN A 64 -6.83 28.35 -7.05
C GLN A 64 -5.83 27.37 -6.43
N LYS A 65 -5.32 27.69 -5.24
CA LYS A 65 -4.31 26.89 -4.51
C LYS A 65 -4.92 25.77 -3.66
N GLN A 66 -6.22 25.89 -3.35
CA GLN A 66 -6.95 24.98 -2.50
C GLN A 66 -7.33 23.69 -3.25
N ALA A 67 -7.43 22.60 -2.50
CA ALA A 67 -8.04 21.37 -2.98
C ALA A 67 -9.56 21.40 -2.74
N TYR A 68 -10.29 20.62 -3.53
CA TYR A 68 -11.72 20.40 -3.36
C TYR A 68 -12.00 18.98 -2.88
N ILE A 69 -13.04 18.87 -2.06
CA ILE A 69 -13.70 17.61 -1.71
C ILE A 69 -15.09 17.63 -2.32
N LEU A 70 -15.39 16.62 -3.13
CA LEU A 70 -16.66 16.47 -3.84
C LEU A 70 -17.41 15.30 -3.21
N GLN A 71 -18.67 15.54 -2.81
CA GLN A 71 -19.56 14.49 -2.33
C GLN A 71 -20.29 13.87 -3.53
N ASN A 72 -19.95 12.62 -3.85
CA ASN A 72 -20.56 11.91 -4.96
C ASN A 72 -21.94 11.34 -4.56
N GLU A 73 -22.82 11.07 -5.53
CA GLU A 73 -24.17 10.53 -5.26
C GLU A 73 -24.14 9.18 -4.53
N ASP A 74 -23.09 8.38 -4.75
CA ASP A 74 -22.86 7.10 -4.07
C ASP A 74 -22.29 7.25 -2.66
N LYS A 75 -22.30 8.47 -2.11
CA LYS A 75 -21.82 8.86 -0.77
C LYS A 75 -20.31 8.75 -0.56
N ARG A 76 -19.53 8.45 -1.61
CA ARG A 76 -18.07 8.52 -1.55
C ARG A 76 -17.59 9.94 -1.77
N ILE A 77 -16.36 10.19 -1.33
CA ILE A 77 -15.70 11.47 -1.54
C ILE A 77 -14.69 11.35 -2.69
N VAL A 78 -14.63 12.37 -3.53
CA VAL A 78 -13.62 12.53 -4.58
C VAL A 78 -12.83 13.79 -4.31
N PHE A 79 -11.52 13.70 -4.42
CA PHE A 79 -10.64 14.87 -4.28
C PHE A 79 -10.27 15.44 -5.64
N VAL A 80 -10.13 16.77 -5.69
CA VAL A 80 -9.45 17.48 -6.78
C VAL A 80 -8.32 18.29 -6.15
N ILE A 81 -7.08 17.89 -6.40
CA ILE A 81 -5.89 18.42 -5.72
C ILE A 81 -4.98 19.09 -6.75
N PRO A 82 -4.70 20.40 -6.64
CA PRO A 82 -3.66 21.05 -7.43
C PRO A 82 -2.31 20.35 -7.22
N TRP A 83 -1.61 20.03 -8.31
CA TRP A 83 -0.38 19.27 -8.25
C TRP A 83 0.67 19.80 -9.21
N MET A 84 1.90 19.97 -8.72
CA MET A 84 3.07 20.45 -9.47
C MET A 84 2.79 21.71 -10.32
N ASP A 85 1.96 22.62 -9.80
CA ASP A 85 1.52 23.89 -10.41
C ASP A 85 0.74 23.81 -11.75
N GLU A 86 0.92 22.75 -12.53
CA GLU A 86 0.38 22.58 -13.88
C GLU A 86 -0.73 21.53 -13.99
N PHE A 87 -0.93 20.71 -12.95
CA PHE A 87 -1.86 19.59 -12.99
C PHE A 87 -2.90 19.61 -11.87
N SER A 88 -3.87 18.72 -12.00
CA SER A 88 -4.79 18.34 -10.94
C SER A 88 -4.87 16.83 -10.84
N ILE A 89 -4.77 16.31 -9.61
CA ILE A 89 -5.02 14.91 -9.29
C ILE A 89 -6.49 14.76 -8.93
N ILE A 90 -7.17 13.79 -9.56
CA ILE A 90 -8.56 13.44 -9.27
C ILE A 90 -8.63 11.97 -8.88
N GLY A 91 -9.23 11.65 -7.73
CA GLY A 91 -9.40 10.27 -7.31
C GLY A 91 -10.30 10.10 -6.11
N HIS A 92 -10.69 8.84 -5.88
CA HIS A 92 -11.65 8.44 -4.85
C HIS A 92 -11.00 7.56 -3.77
N ASP A 93 -11.67 7.45 -2.63
CA ASP A 93 -11.31 6.60 -1.49
C ASP A 93 -11.59 5.11 -1.74
N GLY A 94 -11.02 4.58 -2.81
CA GLY A 94 -10.97 3.15 -3.05
C GLY A 94 -12.28 2.44 -3.43
N ARG A 95 -12.12 1.24 -3.98
CA ARG A 95 -13.17 0.27 -4.28
C ARG A 95 -12.65 -1.09 -3.82
N ARG A 96 -13.56 -1.95 -3.34
CA ARG A 96 -13.21 -3.34 -3.05
C ARG A 96 -12.76 -4.01 -4.35
N VAL A 97 -11.57 -4.61 -4.33
CA VAL A 97 -11.10 -5.55 -5.35
C VAL A 97 -11.61 -6.95 -5.04
#